data_AF-A0A7G5MTK6-F1
#
_entry.id   AF-A0A7G5MTK6-F1
#
_cell.length_a   1.000
_cell.length_b   1.000
_cell.length_c   1.000
_cell.angle_alpha   90.00
_cell.angle_beta   90.00
_cell.angle_gamma   90.00
#
_symmetry.space_group_name_H-M   'P 1'
#
loop_
_entity.id
_entity.type
_entity.pdbx_description
1 polymer ?
#
loop_
_entity_poly.entity_id
_entity_poly.type
_entity_poly.pdbx_seq_one_letter_code
_entity_poly.pdbx_strand_id
1 'polypeptide(L)'
;MRKKKVQKDNPRAVRQAMMPEGRQGAEPQPVNLEHERLMEWLQTVKFKKTVVGGIDEVQMWKKLEELDQLYDAAIRAERARYNALLDTYKKTSNTLLRKYKQQLAELISEKNKQKAVPGGKEQGDAYRTDI
;
A
#
# COMPACT_ATOMS: atom_id res chain seq x y z
N MET A 1 -35.53 50.58 12.71
CA MET A 1 -34.28 49.80 12.71
C MET A 1 -34.55 48.40 12.16
N ARG A 2 -33.92 47.99 11.04
CA ARG A 2 -34.09 46.65 10.45
C ARG A 2 -33.08 45.68 11.07
N LYS A 3 -33.55 44.64 11.77
CA LYS A 3 -32.67 43.59 12.31
C LYS A 3 -32.20 42.70 11.15
N LYS A 4 -30.89 42.69 10.87
CA LYS A 4 -30.27 41.74 9.95
C LYS A 4 -30.28 40.35 10.59
N LYS A 5 -30.90 39.39 9.91
CA LYS A 5 -30.93 37.98 10.31
C LYS A 5 -29.56 37.38 9.98
N VAL A 6 -28.80 36.97 10.98
CA VAL A 6 -27.54 36.25 10.79
C VAL A 6 -27.86 34.90 10.18
N GLN A 7 -27.40 34.70 8.95
CA GLN A 7 -27.54 33.44 8.23
C GLN A 7 -26.58 32.45 8.88
N LYS A 8 -27.14 31.46 9.59
CA LYS A 8 -26.36 30.43 10.28
C LYS A 8 -25.78 29.51 9.22
N ASP A 9 -24.49 29.65 8.95
CA ASP A 9 -23.79 28.84 7.94
C ASP A 9 -24.03 27.35 8.19
N ASN A 10 -24.44 26.65 7.14
CA ASN A 10 -24.73 25.22 7.17
C ASN A 10 -23.41 24.45 7.39
N PRO A 11 -23.20 23.80 8.54
CA PRO A 11 -21.93 23.13 8.86
C PRO A 11 -21.60 22.00 7.87
N ARG A 12 -22.61 21.50 7.15
CA ARG A 12 -22.46 20.46 6.13
C ARG A 12 -21.79 20.98 4.85
N ALA A 13 -22.06 22.23 4.48
CA ALA A 13 -21.46 22.86 3.30
C ALA A 13 -19.98 23.15 3.51
N VAL A 14 -19.60 23.59 4.72
CA VAL A 14 -18.20 23.83 5.09
C VAL A 14 -17.38 22.54 5.08
N ARG A 15 -17.95 21.43 5.58
CA ARG A 15 -17.31 20.11 5.53
C ARG A 15 -17.14 19.57 4.10
N GLN A 16 -18.08 19.87 3.21
CA GLN A 16 -17.98 19.46 1.80
C GLN A 16 -16.91 20.26 1.04
N ALA A 17 -16.72 21.54 1.37
CA ALA A 17 -15.70 22.39 0.74
C ALA A 17 -14.25 22.06 1.15
N MET A 18 -14.03 21.38 2.27
CA MET A 18 -12.69 21.02 2.79
C MET A 18 -12.18 19.65 2.31
N MET A 19 -12.92 18.94 1.47
CA MET A 19 -12.52 17.63 0.96
C MET A 19 -11.89 17.75 -0.44
N PRO A 20 -10.77 17.06 -0.71
CA PRO A 20 -10.16 17.05 -2.03
C PRO A 20 -11.18 16.56 -3.08
N GLU A 21 -11.28 17.26 -4.20
CA GLU A 21 -12.35 17.12 -5.21
C GLU A 21 -12.47 15.73 -5.87
N GLY A 22 -11.60 14.77 -5.55
CA GLY A 22 -11.67 13.38 -6.04
C GLY A 22 -12.52 12.42 -5.20
N ARG A 23 -13.11 12.86 -4.07
CA ARG A 23 -13.93 12.00 -3.17
C ARG A 23 -15.36 12.50 -2.98
N GLN A 24 -15.85 13.34 -3.89
CA GLN A 24 -17.23 13.79 -3.82
C GLN A 24 -18.17 12.68 -4.35
N GLY A 25 -18.75 11.89 -3.44
CA GLY A 25 -19.90 11.02 -3.73
C GLY A 25 -19.63 9.53 -3.94
N ALA A 26 -18.37 9.07 -3.87
CA ALA A 26 -18.11 7.62 -3.85
C ALA A 26 -18.27 7.11 -2.41
N GLU A 27 -19.35 6.36 -2.16
CA GLU A 27 -19.49 5.58 -0.93
C GLU A 27 -18.22 4.73 -0.72
N PRO A 28 -17.65 4.68 0.50
CA PRO A 28 -16.48 3.87 0.78
C PRO A 28 -16.78 2.41 0.44
N GLN A 29 -16.12 1.88 -0.59
CA GLN A 29 -16.25 0.46 -0.92
C GLN A 29 -15.46 -0.36 0.09
N PRO A 30 -16.03 -1.43 0.66
CA PRO A 30 -15.33 -2.27 1.62
C PRO A 30 -14.12 -2.93 0.94
N VAL A 31 -12.94 -2.76 1.55
CA VAL A 31 -11.68 -3.30 1.03
C VAL A 31 -11.34 -4.68 1.61
N ASN A 32 -11.98 -5.03 2.72
CA ASN A 32 -11.86 -6.31 3.41
C ASN A 32 -13.08 -6.54 4.31
N LEU A 33 -13.21 -7.75 4.87
CA LEU A 33 -14.34 -8.16 5.71
C LEU A 33 -14.50 -7.29 6.97
N GLU A 34 -13.41 -6.94 7.63
CA GLU A 34 -13.48 -6.12 8.86
C GLU A 34 -13.92 -4.68 8.55
N HIS A 35 -13.55 -4.17 7.38
CA HIS A 35 -14.03 -2.89 6.87
C HIS A 35 -15.53 -2.93 6.54
N GLU A 36 -16.01 -4.02 5.96
CA GLU A 36 -17.45 -4.24 5.71
C GLU A 36 -18.24 -4.25 7.01
N ARG A 37 -17.78 -5.00 8.03
CA ARG A 37 -18.39 -5.01 9.37
C ARG A 37 -18.42 -3.62 10.01
N LEU A 38 -17.35 -2.85 9.89
CA LEU A 38 -17.30 -1.47 10.39
C LEU A 38 -18.34 -0.59 9.68
N MET A 39 -18.45 -0.70 8.34
CA MET A 39 -19.43 0.06 7.55
C MET A 39 -20.86 -0.32 7.90
N GLU A 40 -21.16 -1.61 8.01
CA GLU A 40 -22.46 -2.12 8.44
C GLU A 40 -22.82 -1.63 9.85
N TRP A 41 -21.86 -1.68 10.79
CA TRP A 41 -22.09 -1.20 12.14
C TRP A 41 -22.40 0.30 12.17
N LEU A 42 -21.64 1.12 11.43
CA LEU A 42 -21.88 2.57 11.34
C LEU A 42 -23.26 2.89 10.74
N GLN A 43 -23.75 2.10 9.80
CA GLN A 43 -25.08 2.27 9.20
C GLN A 43 -26.21 1.82 10.12
N THR A 44 -25.96 0.84 10.99
CA THR A 44 -27.00 0.18 11.80
C THR A 44 -27.06 0.64 13.25
N VAL A 45 -25.99 1.22 13.79
CA VAL A 45 -25.90 1.63 15.19
C VAL A 45 -26.98 2.65 15.55
N LYS A 46 -27.75 2.36 16.59
CA LYS A 46 -28.76 3.27 17.16
C LYS A 46 -28.46 3.58 18.62
N PHE A 47 -28.63 4.83 19.02
CA PHE A 47 -28.47 5.25 20.42
C PHE A 47 -29.80 5.25 21.15
N LYS A 48 -29.81 4.70 22.37
CA LYS A 48 -30.98 4.70 23.22
C LYS A 48 -31.18 6.09 23.84
N LYS A 49 -32.37 6.65 23.67
CA LYS A 49 -32.77 7.92 24.31
C LYS A 49 -33.27 7.67 25.73
N THR A 50 -32.98 8.59 26.63
CA THR A 50 -33.57 8.63 27.98
C THR A 50 -34.88 9.43 27.96
N VAL A 51 -35.73 9.20 28.97
CA VAL A 51 -37.09 9.75 29.05
C VAL A 51 -37.08 11.28 29.18
N VAL A 52 -36.00 11.87 29.70
CA VAL A 52 -35.81 13.33 29.79
C VAL A 52 -34.60 13.73 28.95
N GLY A 53 -34.84 13.96 27.66
CA GLY A 53 -34.00 14.82 26.80
C GLY A 53 -32.55 14.42 26.53
N GLY A 54 -32.10 13.19 26.85
CA GLY A 54 -30.70 12.77 26.71
C GLY A 54 -30.49 11.42 26.01
N ILE A 55 -29.23 11.02 25.89
CA ILE A 55 -28.81 9.67 25.49
C ILE A 55 -28.43 8.91 26.75
N ASP A 56 -28.69 7.60 26.79
CA ASP A 56 -28.20 6.72 27.85
C ASP A 56 -26.67 6.62 27.76
N GLU A 57 -25.96 7.32 28.65
CA GLU A 57 -24.50 7.45 28.63
C GLU A 57 -23.79 6.10 28.75
N VAL A 58 -24.31 5.20 29.60
CA VAL A 58 -23.71 3.86 29.76
C VAL A 58 -23.80 3.08 28.45
N GLN A 59 -24.92 3.17 27.74
CA GLN A 59 -25.07 2.57 26.41
C GLN A 59 -24.22 3.27 25.35
N MET A 60 -24.04 4.58 25.45
CA MET A 60 -23.17 5.34 24.56
C MET A 60 -21.72 4.89 24.70
N TRP A 61 -21.20 4.78 25.92
CA TRP A 61 -19.84 4.33 26.18
C TRP A 61 -19.58 2.92 25.66
N LYS A 62 -20.54 2.00 25.84
CA LYS A 62 -20.45 0.64 25.27
C LYS A 62 -20.36 0.64 23.75
N LYS A 63 -21.15 1.49 23.08
CA LYS A 63 -21.09 1.64 21.62
C LYS A 63 -19.80 2.27 21.14
N LEU A 64 -19.22 3.17 21.94
CA LEU A 64 -17.92 3.76 21.62
C LEU A 64 -16.80 2.71 21.74
N GLU A 65 -16.83 1.88 22.78
CA GLU A 65 -15.89 0.78 22.95
C GLU A 65 -16.03 -0.26 21.82
N GLU A 66 -17.25 -0.60 21.44
CA GLU A 66 -17.52 -1.50 20.30
C GLU A 66 -16.99 -0.92 18.98
N LEU A 67 -17.18 0.37 18.75
CA LEU A 67 -16.64 1.06 17.58
C LEU A 67 -15.11 1.05 17.56
N ASP A 68 -14.48 1.29 18.71
CA ASP A 68 -13.02 1.26 18.84
C ASP A 68 -12.47 -0.12 18.46
N GLN A 69 -13.09 -1.20 18.95
CA GLN A 69 -12.73 -2.58 18.61
C GLN A 69 -12.87 -2.88 17.10
N LEU A 70 -13.94 -2.40 16.46
CA LEU A 70 -14.15 -2.57 15.02
C LEU A 70 -13.09 -1.82 14.20
N TYR A 71 -12.73 -0.60 14.59
CA TYR A 71 -11.63 0.13 13.97
C TYR A 71 -10.30 -0.59 14.11
N ASP A 72 -10.02 -1.09 15.31
CA ASP A 72 -8.80 -1.81 15.60
C ASP A 72 -8.66 -3.07 14.74
N ALA A 73 -9.76 -3.82 14.60
CA ALA A 73 -9.83 -4.99 13.73
C ALA A 73 -9.61 -4.61 12.25
N ALA A 74 -10.31 -3.59 11.76
CA ALA A 74 -10.19 -3.13 10.38
C ALA A 74 -8.77 -2.65 10.05
N ILE A 75 -8.12 -1.91 10.96
CA ILE A 75 -6.74 -1.44 10.80
C ILE A 75 -5.76 -2.62 10.81
N ARG A 76 -5.94 -3.61 11.70
CA ARG A 76 -5.09 -4.81 11.73
C ARG A 76 -5.21 -5.61 10.45
N ALA A 77 -6.43 -5.83 9.96
CA ALA A 77 -6.67 -6.52 8.70
C ALA A 77 -5.99 -5.80 7.52
N GLU A 78 -6.12 -4.47 7.45
CA GLU A 78 -5.52 -3.69 6.38
C GLU A 78 -3.98 -3.71 6.44
N ARG A 79 -3.41 -3.62 7.65
CA ARG A 79 -1.96 -3.78 7.85
C ARG A 79 -1.48 -5.16 7.40
N ALA A 80 -2.21 -6.23 7.74
CA ALA A 80 -1.87 -7.58 7.31
C ALA A 80 -1.88 -7.71 5.77
N ARG A 81 -2.90 -7.14 5.12
CA ARG A 81 -3.03 -7.10 3.65
C ARG A 81 -1.83 -6.41 3.00
N TYR A 82 -1.48 -5.21 3.48
CA TYR A 82 -0.34 -4.47 2.93
C TYR A 82 1.00 -5.16 3.23
N ASN A 83 1.17 -5.75 4.41
CA ASN A 83 2.39 -6.50 4.73
C ASN A 83 2.59 -7.68 3.78
N ALA A 84 1.53 -8.43 3.48
CA ALA A 84 1.57 -9.53 2.51
C ALA A 84 1.92 -9.02 1.10
N LEU A 85 1.32 -7.91 0.66
CA LEU A 85 1.62 -7.32 -0.64
C LEU A 85 3.08 -6.82 -0.74
N LEU A 86 3.58 -6.17 0.30
CA LEU A 86 4.97 -5.70 0.34
C LEU A 86 5.96 -6.87 0.37
N ASP A 87 5.64 -7.94 1.10
CA ASP A 87 6.47 -9.14 1.14
C ASP A 87 6.56 -9.84 -0.22
N THR A 88 5.42 -10.00 -0.92
CA THR A 88 5.41 -10.57 -2.28
C THR A 88 6.22 -9.72 -3.27
N TYR A 89 6.10 -8.39 -3.21
CA TYR A 89 6.87 -7.48 -4.06
C TYR A 89 8.37 -7.57 -3.77
N LYS A 90 8.77 -7.58 -2.49
CA LYS A 90 10.17 -7.75 -2.07
C LYS A 90 10.75 -9.08 -2.56
N LYS A 91 10.03 -10.19 -2.38
CA LYS A 91 10.44 -11.52 -2.84
C LYS A 91 10.62 -11.57 -4.36
N THR A 92 9.67 -11.01 -5.10
CA THR A 92 9.73 -10.94 -6.57
C THR A 92 10.94 -10.12 -7.03
N SER A 93 11.15 -8.95 -6.45
CA SER A 93 12.26 -8.06 -6.76
C SER A 93 13.62 -8.72 -6.48
N ASN A 94 13.76 -9.36 -5.31
CA ASN A 94 14.97 -10.09 -4.94
C ASN A 94 15.26 -11.27 -5.89
N THR A 95 14.21 -11.97 -6.32
CA THR A 95 14.34 -13.08 -7.28
C THR A 95 14.82 -12.58 -8.64
N LEU A 96 14.26 -11.49 -9.14
CA LEU A 96 14.70 -10.87 -10.39
C LEU A 96 16.16 -10.40 -10.29
N LEU A 97 16.52 -9.73 -9.19
CA LEU A 97 17.89 -9.28 -8.96
C LEU A 97 18.89 -10.45 -8.97
N ARG A 98 18.53 -11.58 -8.36
CA ARG A 98 19.36 -12.79 -8.39
C ARG A 98 19.54 -13.33 -9.80
N LYS A 99 18.46 -13.43 -10.59
CA LYS A 99 18.52 -13.87 -11.99
C LYS A 99 19.43 -12.97 -12.83
N TYR A 100 19.27 -11.65 -12.72
CA TYR A 100 20.13 -10.70 -13.42
C TYR A 100 21.60 -10.85 -13.03
N LYS A 101 21.91 -11.01 -11.74
CA LYS A 101 23.29 -11.24 -11.28
C LYS A 101 23.88 -12.54 -11.84
N GLN A 102 23.08 -13.61 -11.92
CA GLN A 102 23.52 -14.89 -12.51
C GLN A 102 23.80 -14.74 -14.00
N GLN A 103 22.90 -14.11 -14.76
CA GLN A 103 23.09 -13.86 -16.19
C GLN A 103 24.34 -13.01 -16.46
N LEU A 104 24.59 -11.96 -15.66
CA LEU A 104 25.81 -11.16 -15.79
C LEU A 104 27.07 -12.00 -15.53
N ALA A 105 27.05 -12.89 -14.53
CA ALA A 105 28.18 -13.76 -14.23
C ALA A 105 28.45 -14.77 -15.38
N GLU A 106 27.40 -15.33 -15.97
CA GLU A 106 27.49 -16.21 -17.15
C GLU A 106 28.10 -15.48 -18.35
N LEU A 107 27.60 -14.28 -18.67
CA LEU A 107 28.14 -13.46 -19.76
C LEU A 107 29.62 -13.09 -19.56
N ILE A 108 30.01 -12.76 -18.33
CA ILE A 108 31.42 -12.48 -18.00
C ILE A 108 32.28 -13.74 -18.18
N SER A 109 31.80 -14.89 -17.73
CA SER A 109 32.49 -16.18 -17.88
C SER A 109 32.67 -16.55 -19.35
N GLU A 110 31.62 -16.43 -20.16
CA GLU A 110 31.67 -16.69 -21.61
C GLU A 110 32.66 -15.76 -22.31
N LYS A 111 32.62 -14.46 -22.01
CA LYS A 111 33.56 -13.48 -22.57
C LYS A 111 35.01 -13.79 -22.19
N ASN A 112 35.26 -14.27 -20.97
CA ASN A 112 36.60 -14.65 -20.53
C ASN A 112 37.10 -15.92 -21.23
N LYS A 113 36.21 -16.91 -21.49
CA LYS A 113 36.56 -18.10 -22.29
C LYS A 113 36.90 -17.75 -23.73
N GLN A 114 36.17 -16.83 -24.35
CA GLN A 114 36.44 -16.36 -25.72
C GLN A 114 37.80 -15.65 -25.86
N LYS A 115 38.27 -14.99 -24.80
CA LYS A 115 39.60 -14.36 -24.77
C LYS A 115 40.76 -15.35 -24.51
N ALA A 116 40.47 -16.55 -24.00
CA ALA A 116 41.47 -17.52 -23.59
C ALA A 116 41.86 -18.54 -24.69
N VAL A 117 41.31 -18.43 -25.91
CA VAL A 117 41.73 -19.25 -27.06
C VAL A 117 43.00 -18.63 -27.67
N PRO A 118 44.18 -19.29 -27.61
CA PRO A 118 45.41 -18.76 -28.15
C PRO A 118 45.51 -19.11 -29.64
N GLY A 119 45.41 -18.09 -30.50
CA GLY A 119 45.94 -18.17 -31.86
C GLY A 119 47.46 -18.02 -31.84
N GLY A 120 48.17 -19.05 -31.37
CA GLY A 120 49.63 -19.11 -31.43
C GLY A 120 50.09 -20.12 -32.48
N LYS A 121 50.76 -19.62 -33.52
CA LYS A 121 51.89 -20.29 -34.19
C LYS A 121 52.87 -19.22 -34.68
N GLU A 122 53.76 -18.78 -33.79
CA GLU A 122 55.09 -18.35 -34.22
C GLU A 122 55.88 -19.63 -34.51
N GLN A 123 56.12 -19.90 -35.79
CA GLN A 123 57.03 -20.95 -36.23
C GLN A 123 58.35 -20.27 -36.56
N GLY A 124 59.24 -20.25 -35.57
CA GLY A 124 60.64 -19.93 -35.78
C GLY A 124 61.29 -21.10 -36.52
N ASP A 125 61.64 -20.89 -37.78
CA ASP A 125 62.65 -21.72 -38.44
C ASP A 125 63.96 -20.94 -38.47
N ALA A 126 64.87 -21.42 -37.64
CA ALA A 126 66.27 -21.09 -37.69
C ALA A 126 66.91 -21.68 -38.97
N TYR A 127 67.97 -21.01 -39.41
CA TYR A 127 68.96 -21.39 -40.42
C TYR A 127 68.61 -21.14 -41.90
N ARG A 128 69.15 -20.04 -42.43
CA ARG A 128 69.91 -20.06 -43.69
C ARG A 128 71.04 -19.02 -43.65
N THR A 129 72.15 -19.41 -43.03
CA THR A 129 73.47 -18.92 -43.43
C THR A 129 73.86 -19.71 -44.68
N ASP A 130 74.26 -19.03 -45.75
CA ASP A 130 75.49 -19.30 -46.53
C ASP A 130 75.42 -18.65 -47.92
N ILE A 131 76.37 -17.71 -48.11
CA ILE A 131 76.98 -17.16 -49.34
C ILE A 131 76.13 -16.23 -50.22
#